data_AF-A0A9X3GZ81-F1
#
_entry.id   AF-A0A9X3GZ81-F1
#
_cell.length_a   1.000
_cell.length_b   1.000
_cell.length_c   1.000
_cell.angle_alpha   90.00
_cell.angle_beta   90.00
_cell.angle_gamma   90.00
#
_symmetry.space_group_name_H-M   'P 1'
#
loop_
_entity.id
_entity.type
_entity.pdbx_description
1 polymer ?
#
loop_
_entity_poly.entity_id
_entity_poly.type
_entity_poly.pdbx_seq_one_letter_code
_entity_poly.pdbx_strand_id
1 'polypeptide(L)'
;MTTGEVDCEPGKPSDHFLAELQASWSRYGAETIEAVRNGRPQDYLRLMASSLAKHAESKGDPIEAMSDDEIADELRHILKQLAAAGADPGA
;
A
#
# COMPACT_ATOMS: atom_id res chain seq x y z
N MET A 1 -37.78 3.42 19.47
CA MET A 1 -36.32 3.28 19.61
C MET A 1 -35.88 2.22 18.62
N THR A 2 -35.46 2.64 17.43
CA THR A 2 -35.08 1.73 16.35
C THR A 2 -33.65 1.25 16.60
N THR A 3 -33.51 0.02 17.07
CA THR A 3 -32.21 -0.68 17.09
C THR A 3 -31.78 -0.84 15.64
N GLY A 4 -30.81 -0.03 15.21
CA GLY A 4 -30.18 -0.16 13.92
C GLY A 4 -29.44 -1.49 13.87
N GLU A 5 -29.93 -2.40 13.04
CA GLU A 5 -29.27 -3.64 12.66
C GLU A 5 -28.00 -3.24 11.90
N VAL A 6 -26.85 -3.45 12.54
CA VAL A 6 -25.55 -3.19 11.91
C VAL A 6 -25.28 -4.41 11.02
N ASP A 7 -25.55 -4.25 9.74
CA ASP A 7 -25.30 -5.24 8.69
C ASP A 7 -23.78 -5.45 8.58
N CYS A 8 -23.25 -6.37 9.38
CA CYS A 8 -21.85 -6.78 9.31
C CYS A 8 -21.71 -7.81 8.20
N GLU A 9 -21.27 -7.38 7.01
CA GLU A 9 -20.81 -8.30 5.97
C GLU A 9 -19.81 -9.30 6.57
N PRO A 10 -19.98 -10.62 6.36
CA PRO A 10 -19.06 -11.61 6.89
C PRO A 10 -17.66 -11.42 6.28
N GLY A 11 -16.71 -11.05 7.13
CA GLY A 11 -15.28 -10.96 6.78
C GLY A 11 -14.69 -9.55 6.68
N LYS A 12 -15.49 -8.49 6.78
CA LYS A 12 -14.97 -7.11 6.88
C LYS A 12 -15.05 -6.59 8.32
N PRO A 13 -13.97 -6.04 8.87
CA PRO A 13 -14.03 -5.32 10.14
C PRO A 13 -14.93 -4.09 10.00
N SER A 14 -15.69 -3.78 11.05
CA SER A 14 -16.51 -2.56 11.07
C SER A 14 -15.65 -1.30 11.11
N ASP A 15 -16.16 -0.20 10.56
CA ASP A 15 -15.46 1.09 10.56
C ASP A 15 -15.13 1.56 11.98
N HIS A 16 -16.02 1.28 12.94
CA HIS A 16 -15.79 1.56 14.36
C HIS A 16 -14.56 0.83 14.89
N PHE A 17 -14.42 -0.46 14.59
CA PHE A 17 -13.26 -1.25 15.02
C PHE A 17 -11.97 -0.72 14.41
N LEU A 18 -11.98 -0.33 13.13
CA LEU A 18 -10.80 0.24 12.48
C LEU A 18 -10.40 1.58 13.11
N ALA A 19 -11.38 2.43 13.45
CA ALA A 19 -11.13 3.70 14.13
C ALA A 19 -10.52 3.49 15.53
N GLU A 20 -11.05 2.54 16.31
CA GLU A 20 -10.50 2.20 17.62
C GLU A 20 -9.08 1.62 17.53
N LEU A 21 -8.83 0.76 16.55
CA LEU A 21 -7.51 0.17 16.31
C LEU A 21 -6.49 1.25 15.94
N GLN A 22 -6.86 2.18 15.07
CA GLN A 22 -6.01 3.30 14.68
C GLN A 22 -5.71 4.23 15.87
N ALA A 23 -6.72 4.53 16.69
CA ALA A 23 -6.54 5.34 17.90
C ALA A 23 -5.61 4.66 18.90
N SER A 24 -5.78 3.34 19.11
CA SER A 24 -4.92 2.54 19.96
C SER A 24 -3.47 2.52 19.45
N TRP A 25 -3.27 2.27 18.16
CA TRP A 25 -1.95 2.28 17.54
C TRP A 25 -1.27 3.65 17.64
N SER A 26 -2.00 4.73 17.40
CA SER A 26 -1.48 6.09 17.51
C SER A 26 -1.04 6.42 18.94
N ARG A 27 -1.72 5.86 19.94
CA ARG A 27 -1.43 6.12 21.35
C ARG A 27 -0.31 5.23 21.92
N TYR A 28 -0.25 3.96 21.52
CA TYR A 28 0.61 2.96 22.17
C TYR A 28 1.61 2.28 21.23
N GLY A 29 1.57 2.57 19.93
CA GLY A 29 2.33 1.84 18.92
C GLY A 29 3.84 1.92 19.11
N ALA A 30 4.38 3.11 19.37
CA ALA A 30 5.82 3.30 19.55
C ALA A 30 6.37 2.53 20.77
N GLU A 31 5.70 2.64 21.92
CA GLU A 31 6.07 1.92 23.15
C GLU A 31 5.96 0.40 22.96
N THR A 32 4.92 -0.06 22.27
CA THR A 32 4.74 -1.48 21.96
C THR A 32 5.88 -1.99 21.07
N ILE A 33 6.28 -1.23 20.04
CA ILE A 33 7.41 -1.59 19.18
C ILE A 33 8.70 -1.70 19.98
N GLU A 34 8.97 -0.75 20.87
CA GLU A 34 10.15 -0.79 21.71
C GLU A 34 10.15 -2.00 22.65
N ALA A 35 9.03 -2.27 23.31
CA ALA A 35 8.86 -3.42 24.18
C ALA A 35 9.10 -4.75 23.43
N VAL A 36 8.58 -4.88 22.20
CA VAL A 36 8.80 -6.09 21.38
C VAL A 36 10.26 -6.18 20.93
N ARG A 37 10.88 -5.07 20.52
CA ARG A 37 12.30 -5.05 20.11
C ARG A 37 13.22 -5.50 21.25
N ASN A 38 12.90 -5.11 22.49
CA ASN A 38 13.72 -5.44 23.67
C ASN A 38 13.40 -6.83 24.23
N GLY A 39 12.13 -7.23 24.28
CA GLY A 39 11.70 -8.50 24.90
C GLY A 39 11.70 -9.70 23.95
N ARG A 40 11.44 -9.48 22.65
CA ARG A 40 11.33 -10.52 21.62
C ARG A 40 11.89 -10.05 20.26
N PRO A 41 13.19 -9.70 20.19
CA PRO A 41 13.80 -9.12 18.98
C PRO A 41 13.64 -9.98 17.73
N GLN A 42 13.67 -11.31 17.87
CA GLN A 42 13.47 -12.25 16.77
C GLN A 42 12.09 -12.14 16.12
N ASP A 43 11.05 -11.89 16.91
CA ASP A 43 9.69 -11.73 16.40
C ASP A 43 9.51 -10.38 15.72
N TYR A 44 10.13 -9.34 16.28
CA TYR A 44 10.21 -8.02 15.64
C TYR A 44 10.85 -8.11 14.26
N LEU A 45 12.04 -8.72 14.16
CA LEU A 45 12.75 -8.87 12.90
C LEU A 45 11.96 -9.70 11.89
N ARG A 46 11.32 -10.79 12.33
CA ARG A 46 10.47 -11.62 11.46
C ARG A 46 9.29 -10.81 10.89
N LEU A 47 8.59 -10.06 11.74
CA LEU A 47 7.47 -9.22 11.31
C LEU A 47 7.92 -8.12 10.33
N MET A 48 9.04 -7.45 10.61
CA MET A 48 9.60 -6.44 9.72
C MET A 48 10.01 -7.04 8.37
N ALA A 49 10.69 -8.18 8.37
CA ALA A 49 11.09 -8.87 7.15
C ALA A 49 9.88 -9.29 6.31
N SER A 50 8.84 -9.87 6.94
CA SER A 50 7.59 -10.23 6.24
C SER A 50 6.85 -9.00 5.69
N SER A 51 6.83 -7.88 6.42
CA SER A 51 6.19 -6.65 5.94
C SER A 51 6.95 -6.03 4.76
N LEU A 52 8.28 -6.05 4.79
CA LEU A 52 9.12 -5.56 3.70
C LEU A 52 8.98 -6.43 2.45
N ALA A 53 8.94 -7.75 2.61
CA ALA A 53 8.72 -8.68 1.50
C ALA A 53 7.37 -8.42 0.80
N LYS A 54 6.28 -8.30 1.57
CA LYS A 54 4.96 -7.95 1.01
C LYS A 54 4.94 -6.59 0.32
N HIS A 55 5.68 -5.60 0.85
CA HIS A 55 5.77 -4.29 0.20
C HIS A 55 6.58 -4.35 -1.10
N ALA A 56 7.62 -5.18 -1.16
CA ALA A 56 8.39 -5.42 -2.37
C ALA A 56 7.55 -6.15 -3.44
N GLU A 57 6.80 -7.18 -3.06
CA GLU A 57 5.86 -7.88 -3.94
C GLU A 57 4.75 -6.95 -4.48
N SER A 58 4.27 -6.03 -3.64
CA SER A 58 3.26 -5.03 -4.04
C SER A 58 3.83 -3.89 -4.91
N LYS A 59 5.16 -3.78 -5.01
CA LYS A 59 5.90 -2.87 -5.90
C LYS A 59 6.58 -3.65 -7.01
N GLY A 60 5.91 -4.63 -7.63
CA GLY A 60 6.26 -4.97 -9.00
C GLY A 60 6.14 -3.66 -9.79
N ASP A 61 7.26 -3.11 -10.24
CA ASP A 61 7.24 -1.86 -10.98
C ASP A 61 6.33 -2.09 -12.18
N PRO A 62 5.20 -1.37 -12.33
CA PRO A 62 4.28 -1.61 -13.41
C PRO A 62 4.99 -1.55 -14.76
N ILE A 63 6.09 -0.80 -14.87
CA ILE A 63 6.94 -0.76 -16.06
C ILE A 63 7.69 -2.09 -16.28
N GLU A 64 8.22 -2.72 -15.23
CA GLU A 64 8.93 -4.02 -15.34
C GLU A 64 7.99 -5.19 -15.67
N ALA A 65 6.68 -5.03 -15.42
CA ALA A 65 5.67 -6.04 -15.73
C ALA A 65 5.03 -5.87 -17.13
N MET A 66 5.34 -4.80 -17.85
CA MET A 66 4.79 -4.56 -19.19
C MET A 66 5.53 -5.41 -20.23
N SER A 67 4.77 -5.99 -21.15
CA SER A 67 5.32 -6.59 -22.36
C SER A 67 5.91 -5.53 -23.30
N ASP A 68 6.80 -5.94 -24.20
CA ASP A 68 7.40 -5.04 -25.20
C ASP A 68 6.33 -4.27 -26.03
N ASP A 69 5.20 -4.93 -26.30
CA ASP A 69 4.07 -4.31 -27.02
C ASP A 69 3.38 -3.24 -26.18
N GLU A 70 3.13 -3.50 -24.89
CA GLU A 70 2.55 -2.53 -23.95
C GLU A 70 3.50 -1.35 -23.70
N ILE A 71 4.80 -1.61 -23.60
CA ILE A 71 5.84 -0.57 -23.52
C ILE A 71 5.80 0.30 -24.78
N ALA A 72 5.68 -0.30 -25.96
CA ALA A 72 5.62 0.42 -27.22
C ALA A 72 4.33 1.28 -27.34
N ASP A 73 3.20 0.78 -26.84
CA ASP A 73 1.95 1.54 -26.78
C ASP A 73 2.03 2.73 -25.82
N GLU A 74 2.61 2.53 -24.64
CA GLU A 74 2.77 3.60 -23.65
C GLU A 74 3.76 4.67 -24.13
N LEU A 75 4.86 4.28 -24.78
CA LEU A 75 5.79 5.20 -25.43
C LEU A 75 5.10 6.04 -26.51
N ARG A 76 4.28 5.42 -27.37
CA ARG A 76 3.47 6.14 -28.37
C ARG A 76 2.51 7.13 -27.70
N HIS A 77 1.90 6.75 -26.58
CA HIS A 77 1.00 7.59 -25.83
C HIS A 77 1.73 8.82 -25.26
N ILE A 78 2.87 8.62 -24.61
CA ILE A 78 3.71 9.69 -24.05
C ILE A 78 4.20 10.65 -25.14
N LEU A 79 4.70 10.13 -26.27
CA LEU A 79 5.17 10.96 -27.39
C LEU A 79 4.05 11.82 -27.98
N LYS A 80 2.81 11.29 -28.06
CA LYS A 80 1.64 12.09 -28.47
C LYS A 80 1.34 13.20 -27.48
N GLN A 81 1.42 12.94 -26.18
CA GLN A 81 1.19 13.96 -25.16
C GLN A 81 2.26 15.06 -25.19
N LEU A 82 3.54 14.68 -25.35
CA LEU A 82 4.64 15.63 -25.45
C LEU A 82 4.53 16.52 -26.70
N ALA A 83 4.19 15.92 -27.85
CA ALA A 83 3.93 16.67 -29.08
C ALA A 83 2.74 17.65 -28.91
N ALA A 84 1.67 17.22 -28.24
CA ALA A 84 0.53 18.08 -27.92
C ALA A 84 0.89 19.22 -26.94
N ALA A 85 1.86 19.00 -26.06
CA ALA A 85 2.42 20.00 -25.16
C ALA A 85 3.44 20.93 -25.83
N GLY A 86 3.75 20.75 -27.12
CA GLY A 86 4.68 21.58 -27.88
C GLY A 86 6.16 21.27 -27.65
N ALA A 87 6.48 20.14 -27.00
CA ALA A 87 7.84 19.63 -26.93
C ALA A 87 8.13 18.83 -28.19
N ASP A 88 8.98 19.37 -29.08
CA ASP A 88 9.51 18.64 -30.23
C ASP A 88 10.73 17.83 -29.79
N PRO A 89 10.68 16.49 -29.77
CA PRO A 89 11.86 15.67 -29.47
C PRO A 89 12.88 15.63 -30.62
N GLY A 90 12.64 16.35 -31.74
CA GLY A 90 13.49 16.39 -32.93
C GLY A 90 14.06 17.75 -33.31
N ALA A 91 13.97 18.78 -32.45
CA ALA A 91 14.57 20.10 -32.69
C ALA A 91 15.97 20.25 -32.07
#